data_AF-A0AAW4MU93-F1
#
_entry.id   AF-A0AAW4MU93-F1
#
_cell.length_a   1.000
_cell.length_b   1.000
_cell.length_c   1.000
_cell.angle_alpha   90.00
_cell.angle_beta   90.00
_cell.angle_gamma   90.00
#
_symmetry.space_group_name_H-M   'P 1'
#
loop_
_entity.id
_entity.type
_entity.pdbx_description
1 polymer ?
#
loop_
_entity_poly.entity_id
_entity_poly.type
_entity_poly.pdbx_seq_one_letter_code
_entity_poly.pdbx_strand_id
1 'polypeptide(L)'
;MLDIVCAGKDVEGTYKVVKHLLDNVGTMYDFRKSGLYKHMKFRDIDKAILDGVKEKLLEGFRNEEKFGYIAGYEPWEKLIFDR
;
A
#
# COMPACT_ATOMS: atom_id res chain seq x y z
N MET A 1 12.11 1.00 -3.13
CA MET A 1 11.94 -0.45 -2.91
C MET A 1 10.98 -1.04 -3.93
N LEU A 2 9.74 -0.53 -4.04
CA LEU A 2 8.80 -0.97 -5.07
C LEU A 2 9.37 -0.84 -6.51
N ASP A 3 9.99 0.28 -6.84
CA ASP A 3 10.58 0.48 -8.19
C ASP A 3 11.68 -0.54 -8.52
N ILE A 4 12.41 -1.03 -7.51
CA ILE A 4 13.49 -2.01 -7.69
C ILE A 4 12.90 -3.37 -8.04
N VAL A 5 11.90 -3.83 -7.28
CA VAL A 5 11.24 -5.12 -7.53
C VAL A 5 10.43 -5.10 -8.83
N CYS A 6 9.81 -3.96 -9.17
CA CYS A 6 9.14 -3.76 -10.45
C CYS A 6 10.11 -3.79 -11.64
N ALA A 7 11.26 -3.11 -11.53
CA ALA A 7 12.27 -3.13 -12.60
C ALA A 7 12.82 -4.54 -12.87
N GLY A 8 12.97 -5.35 -11.82
CA GLY A 8 13.36 -6.75 -11.93
C GLY A 8 12.24 -7.71 -12.31
N LYS A 9 10.98 -7.24 -12.39
CA LYS A 9 9.77 -8.08 -12.52
C LYS A 9 9.71 -9.20 -11.46
N ASP A 10 10.18 -8.91 -10.25
CA ASP A 10 10.18 -9.84 -9.12
C ASP A 10 8.76 -9.96 -8.56
N VAL A 11 8.05 -11.03 -8.93
CA VAL A 11 6.67 -11.30 -8.52
C VAL A 11 6.52 -11.36 -6.99
N GLU A 12 7.38 -12.12 -6.31
CA GLU A 12 7.26 -12.32 -4.87
C GLU A 12 7.67 -11.05 -4.10
N GLY A 13 8.74 -10.38 -4.56
CA GLY A 13 9.19 -9.10 -4.02
C GLY A 13 8.14 -8.01 -4.15
N THR A 14 7.54 -7.86 -5.33
CA THR A 14 6.46 -6.90 -5.57
C THR A 14 5.25 -7.18 -4.68
N TYR A 15 4.80 -8.44 -4.62
CA TYR A 15 3.72 -8.84 -3.73
C TYR A 15 4.00 -8.46 -2.27
N LYS A 16 5.18 -8.79 -1.74
CA LYS A 16 5.56 -8.49 -0.35
C LYS A 16 5.53 -6.98 -0.07
N VAL A 17 6.09 -6.18 -0.96
CA VAL A 17 6.13 -4.72 -0.81
C VAL A 17 4.72 -4.13 -0.87
N VAL A 18 3.91 -4.53 -1.85
CA VAL A 18 2.53 -4.04 -2.02
C VAL A 18 1.64 -4.45 -0.86
N LYS A 19 1.71 -5.71 -0.42
CA LYS A 19 1.03 -6.19 0.77
C LYS A 19 1.39 -5.35 2.00
N HIS A 20 2.68 -5.09 2.22
CA HIS A 20 3.13 -4.28 3.34
C HIS A 20 2.60 -2.84 3.28
N LEU A 21 2.50 -2.24 2.08
CA LEU A 21 1.91 -0.90 1.93
C LEU A 21 0.42 -0.90 2.30
N LEU A 22 -0.34 -1.88 1.81
CA LEU A 22 -1.79 -1.98 2.05
C LEU A 22 -2.11 -2.30 3.52
N ASP A 23 -1.38 -3.22 4.13
CA ASP A 23 -1.57 -3.63 5.53
C ASP A 23 -1.33 -2.47 6.53
N ASN A 24 -0.44 -1.54 6.17
CA ASN A 24 -0.02 -0.45 7.05
C ASN A 24 -0.68 0.90 6.77
N VAL A 25 -1.67 0.99 5.86
CA VAL A 25 -2.41 2.25 5.64
C VAL A 25 -3.06 2.73 6.95
N GLY A 26 -3.60 1.80 7.75
CA GLY A 26 -4.25 2.11 9.03
C GLY A 26 -3.32 2.71 10.08
N THR A 27 -2.02 2.47 9.97
CA THR A 27 -0.99 2.95 10.90
C THR A 27 -0.15 4.10 10.33
N MET A 28 -0.48 4.61 9.13
CA MET A 28 0.29 5.65 8.43
C MET A 28 0.51 6.93 9.25
N TYR A 29 -0.37 7.21 10.22
CA TYR A 29 -0.33 8.39 11.07
C TYR A 29 0.20 8.12 12.49
N ASP A 30 0.71 6.91 12.76
CA ASP A 30 1.21 6.52 14.07
C ASP A 30 2.50 7.23 14.46
N PHE A 31 3.18 7.89 13.51
CA PHE A 31 4.31 8.78 13.81
C PHE A 31 3.95 9.85 14.86
N ARG A 32 2.68 10.28 14.92
CA ARG A 32 2.19 11.25 15.90
C ARG A 32 2.22 10.73 17.33
N LYS A 33 2.23 9.41 17.52
CA LYS A 33 2.39 8.74 18.83
C LYS A 33 3.84 8.80 19.33
N SER A 34 4.81 9.09 18.45
CA SER A 34 6.21 9.22 18.84
C SER A 34 6.45 10.47 19.68
N GLY A 35 7.32 10.34 20.70
CA GLY A 35 7.75 11.45 21.55
C GLY A 35 8.43 12.59 20.78
N LEU A 36 8.96 12.32 19.59
CA LEU A 36 9.56 13.33 18.72
C LEU A 36 8.54 14.41 18.30
N TYR A 37 7.29 14.01 18.07
CA TYR A 37 6.22 14.88 17.55
C TYR A 37 5.26 15.37 18.64
N LYS A 38 5.54 15.10 19.93
CA LYS A 38 4.65 15.43 21.06
C LYS A 38 4.24 16.90 21.17
N HIS A 39 5.03 17.80 20.60
CA HIS A 39 4.82 19.25 20.65
C HIS A 39 3.98 19.77 19.47
N MET A 40 3.71 18.92 18.47
CA MET A 40 2.92 19.28 17.30
C MET A 40 1.44 18.95 17.53
N LYS A 41 0.56 19.79 16.98
CA LYS A 41 -0.87 19.50 16.90
C LYS A 41 -1.20 19.08 15.47
N PHE A 42 -1.74 17.88 15.32
CA PHE A 42 -2.20 17.36 14.03
C PHE A 42 -3.73 17.33 14.01
N ARG A 43 -4.30 17.38 12.81
CA ARG A 43 -5.73 17.10 12.62
C ARG A 43 -6.02 15.65 12.97
N ASP A 44 -7.23 15.40 13.46
CA ASP A 44 -7.72 14.03 13.62
C ASP A 44 -7.78 13.33 12.28
N ILE A 45 -7.56 12.02 12.31
CA ILE A 45 -7.68 11.22 11.10
C ILE A 45 -9.14 10.84 10.97
N ASP A 46 -9.75 11.25 9.87
CA ASP A 46 -11.00 10.67 9.44
C ASP A 46 -10.72 9.30 8.83
N LYS A 47 -11.43 8.27 9.28
CA LYS A 47 -11.35 6.93 8.69
C LYS A 47 -11.61 6.96 7.19
N ALA A 48 -12.49 7.86 6.72
CA ALA A 48 -12.77 8.04 5.30
C ALA A 48 -11.52 8.46 4.50
N ILE A 49 -10.57 9.18 5.10
CA ILE A 49 -9.29 9.52 4.47
C ILE A 49 -8.44 8.27 4.31
N LEU A 50 -8.36 7.41 5.33
CA LEU A 50 -7.57 6.17 5.25
C LEU A 50 -8.16 5.20 4.23
N ASP A 51 -9.49 5.04 4.23
CA ASP A 51 -10.19 4.22 3.26
C ASP A 51 -9.95 4.77 1.84
N GLY A 52 -10.05 6.09 1.65
CA GLY A 52 -9.75 6.74 0.37
C GLY A 52 -8.29 6.59 -0.09
N VAL A 53 -7.32 6.57 0.83
CA VAL A 53 -5.91 6.28 0.51
C VAL A 53 -5.74 4.82 0.09
N LYS A 54 -6.37 3.88 0.81
CA LYS A 54 -6.32 2.46 0.48
C LYS A 54 -6.91 2.18 -0.90
N GLU A 55 -8.06 2.77 -1.22
CA GLU A 55 -8.70 2.63 -2.54
C GLU A 55 -7.82 3.18 -3.67
N LYS A 56 -7.20 4.35 -3.49
CA LYS A 56 -6.27 4.92 -4.49
C LYS A 56 -5.03 4.06 -4.71
N LEU A 57 -4.52 3.43 -3.65
CA LEU A 57 -3.42 2.48 -3.76
C LEU A 57 -3.85 1.25 -4.56
N LEU A 58 -5.00 0.66 -4.23
CA LEU A 58 -5.56 -0.48 -4.96
C LEU A 58 -5.78 -0.16 -6.44
N GLU A 59 -6.34 1.01 -6.76
CA GLU A 59 -6.48 1.48 -8.14
C GLU A 59 -5.12 1.57 -8.86
N GLY A 60 -4.11 2.14 -8.20
CA GLY A 60 -2.75 2.22 -8.74
C GLY A 60 -2.11 0.86 -9.01
N PHE A 61 -2.37 -0.14 -8.16
CA PHE A 61 -1.84 -1.50 -8.31
C PHE A 61 -2.58 -2.33 -9.36
N ARG A 62 -3.80 -1.95 -9.74
CA ARG A 62 -4.54 -2.59 -10.86
C ARG A 62 -4.06 -2.18 -12.25
N ASN A 63 -3.05 -1.31 -12.34
CA ASN A 63 -2.50 -0.87 -13.62
C ASN A 63 -1.72 -2.02 -14.31
N GLU A 64 -2.28 -2.56 -15.39
CA GLU A 64 -1.69 -3.66 -16.16
C GLU A 64 -0.37 -3.30 -16.84
N GLU A 65 -0.16 -2.05 -17.27
CA GLU A 65 1.10 -1.62 -17.87
C GLU A 65 2.27 -1.77 -16.89
N LYS A 66 2.02 -1.47 -15.61
CA LYS A 66 3.04 -1.55 -14.54
C LYS A 66 3.10 -2.92 -13.88
N PHE A 67 1.98 -3.59 -13.70
CA PHE A 67 1.89 -4.81 -12.89
C PHE A 67 1.46 -6.05 -13.68
N GLY A 68 1.22 -5.97 -14.99
CA GLY A 68 0.74 -7.11 -15.79
C GLY A 68 1.66 -8.33 -15.79
N TYR A 69 2.95 -8.17 -15.43
CA TYR A 69 3.88 -9.29 -15.30
C TYR A 69 3.58 -10.24 -14.13
N ILE A 70 2.72 -9.83 -13.18
CA ILE A 70 2.31 -10.66 -12.03
C ILE A 70 0.99 -11.40 -12.25
N ALA A 71 0.36 -11.21 -13.42
CA ALA A 71 -0.92 -11.82 -13.75
C ALA A 71 -0.90 -13.34 -13.56
N GLY A 72 -1.94 -13.87 -12.91
CA GLY A 72 -2.07 -15.29 -12.61
C GLY A 72 -1.37 -15.74 -11.32
N TYR A 73 -0.70 -14.83 -10.60
CA TYR A 73 -0.23 -15.11 -9.25
C TYR A 73 -1.37 -14.97 -8.23
N GLU A 74 -1.98 -16.10 -7.88
CA GLU A 74 -3.16 -16.19 -6.99
C GLU A 74 -3.11 -15.29 -5.73
N PRO A 75 -2.01 -15.20 -4.95
CA PRO A 75 -1.96 -14.32 -3.78
C PRO A 75 -2.10 -12.84 -4.13
N TRP A 76 -1.60 -12.42 -5.29
CA TRP A 76 -1.76 -11.04 -5.77
C TRP A 76 -3.20 -10.76 -6.17
N GLU A 77 -3.81 -11.67 -6.93
CA GLU A 77 -5.19 -11.50 -7.40
C GLU A 77 -6.15 -11.32 -6.21
N LYS A 78 -6.00 -12.16 -5.17
CA LYS A 78 -6.75 -12.00 -3.92
C LYS A 78 -6.47 -10.68 -3.21
N LEU A 79 -5.21 -10.26 -3.14
CA LEU A 79 -4.84 -9.02 -2.45
C LEU A 79 -5.42 -7.77 -3.12
N ILE A 80 -5.51 -7.74 -4.45
CA ILE A 80 -5.87 -6.54 -5.22
C ILE A 80 -7.36 -6.51 -5.60
N PHE A 81 -7.98 -7.67 -5.79
CA PHE A 81 -9.34 -7.77 -6.33
C PHE A 81 -10.37 -8.31 -5.34
N ASP A 82 -9.99 -8.98 -4.24
CA ASP A 82 -10.97 -9.27 -3.18
C ASP A 82 -11.35 -7.97 -2.45
N ARG A 83 -12.65 -7.80 -2.27
CA ARG A 83 -13.28 -6.67 -1.55
C ARG A 83 -13.60 -7.04 -0.11
#